data_AF-D3B0W7-F1
#
_entry.id   AF-D3B0W7-F1
#
_cell.length_a   1.000
_cell.length_b   1.000
_cell.length_c   1.000
_cell.angle_alpha   90.00
_cell.angle_beta   90.00
_cell.angle_gamma   90.00
#
_symmetry.space_group_name_H-M   'P 1'
#
loop_
_entity.id
_entity.type
_entity.pdbx_description
1 polymer ?
#
loop_
_entity_poly.entity_id
_entity_poly.type
_entity_poly.pdbx_seq_one_letter_code
_entity_poly.pdbx_strand_id
1 'polypeptide(L)'
;MFKQSIYLILLLNIFSSTMLVQADCTQQLASYFNFNSHLLQMTAVMRNGQVFYTRQTITPFNVGPNILMLTNGNSFDVLCSDNNKCVNGASQTFSTKINSFFDAKGINIYPNGQVNLYPLWRIPADPVYRFNLTCSPTSNVFYGFAQENYFAFSFVNGTTVGSSC
;
A
#
# COMPACT_ATOMS: atom_id res chain seq x y z
N MET A 1 36.56 24.44 32.03
CA MET A 1 35.65 23.29 31.80
C MET A 1 34.61 23.61 30.72
N PHE A 2 35.01 23.86 29.46
CA PHE A 2 34.08 24.27 28.38
C PHE A 2 34.45 23.75 26.98
N LYS A 3 35.24 22.66 26.88
CA LYS A 3 35.70 22.12 25.57
C LYS A 3 35.20 20.72 25.22
N GLN A 4 34.49 20.03 26.11
CA GLN A 4 33.97 18.68 25.84
C GLN A 4 32.53 18.67 25.28
N SER A 5 31.79 19.78 25.36
CA SER A 5 30.37 19.82 24.95
C SER A 5 30.14 20.05 23.44
N ILE A 6 31.18 20.38 22.65
CA ILE A 6 31.03 20.67 21.22
C ILE A 6 31.10 19.39 20.35
N TYR A 7 31.77 18.34 20.83
CA TYR A 7 31.88 17.08 20.07
C TYR A 7 30.59 16.25 20.05
N LEU A 8 29.69 16.44 21.01
CA LEU A 8 28.43 15.67 21.07
C LEU A 8 27.38 16.17 20.06
N ILE A 9 27.42 17.45 19.69
CA ILE A 9 26.48 18.04 18.71
C ILE A 9 26.88 17.67 17.27
N LEU A 10 28.16 17.37 17.02
CA LEU A 10 28.62 16.92 15.70
C LEU A 10 28.30 15.43 15.43
N LEU A 11 28.25 14.59 16.46
CA LEU A 11 27.90 13.16 16.34
C LEU A 11 26.40 12.92 16.14
N LEU A 12 25.53 13.84 16.59
CA LEU A 12 24.08 13.75 16.36
C LEU A 12 23.63 14.06 14.93
N ASN A 13 24.50 14.64 14.09
CA ASN A 13 24.21 14.88 12.67
C ASN A 13 24.59 13.72 11.74
N ILE A 14 25.29 12.68 12.24
CA ILE A 14 25.72 11.53 11.41
C ILE A 14 24.60 10.48 11.29
N PHE A 15 23.59 10.52 12.17
CA PHE A 15 22.39 9.66 12.06
C PHE A 15 21.24 10.30 11.27
N SER A 16 21.40 11.52 10.74
CA SER A 16 20.35 12.30 10.08
C SER A 16 20.39 12.21 8.56
N SER A 17 20.67 11.04 7.98
CA SER A 17 20.45 10.82 6.55
C SER A 17 20.67 9.37 6.16
N THR A 18 19.89 8.44 6.72
CA THR A 18 19.49 7.30 5.90
C THR A 18 18.63 7.89 4.78
N MET A 19 19.26 8.28 3.68
CA MET A 19 18.58 8.54 2.42
C MET A 19 17.69 7.32 2.19
N LEU A 20 16.37 7.48 2.36
CA LEU A 20 15.41 6.51 1.88
C LEU A 20 15.63 6.44 0.38
N VAL A 21 16.45 5.49 -0.07
CA VAL A 21 16.69 5.25 -1.49
C VAL A 21 15.38 4.72 -2.03
N GLN A 22 14.58 5.61 -2.60
CA GLN A 22 13.41 5.25 -3.37
C GLN A 22 13.91 4.47 -4.59
N ALA A 23 13.62 3.17 -4.62
CA ALA A 23 13.95 2.34 -5.77
C ALA A 23 13.05 2.67 -6.95
N ASP A 24 13.54 2.37 -8.16
CA ASP A 24 12.73 2.40 -9.37
C ASP A 24 11.63 1.33 -9.27
N CYS A 25 10.39 1.79 -9.11
CA CYS A 25 9.23 0.91 -9.04
C CYS A 25 9.07 0.05 -10.29
N THR A 26 9.54 0.50 -11.45
CA THR A 26 9.53 -0.30 -12.69
C THR A 26 10.29 -1.60 -12.50
N GLN A 27 11.48 -1.53 -11.90
CA GLN A 27 12.30 -2.71 -11.62
C GLN A 27 11.69 -3.57 -10.52
N GLN A 28 11.20 -2.95 -9.44
CA GLN A 28 10.67 -3.68 -8.29
C GLN A 28 9.35 -4.39 -8.59
N LEU A 29 8.54 -3.85 -9.50
CA LEU A 29 7.26 -4.43 -9.88
C LEU A 29 7.36 -5.39 -11.06
N ALA A 30 8.46 -5.39 -11.81
CA ALA A 30 8.61 -6.13 -13.07
C ALA A 30 8.19 -7.61 -12.97
N SER A 31 8.53 -8.28 -11.85
CA SER A 31 8.18 -9.69 -11.65
C SER A 31 6.68 -9.96 -11.56
N TYR A 32 5.85 -8.97 -11.25
CA TYR A 32 4.40 -9.10 -11.13
C TYR A 32 3.66 -8.73 -12.42
N PHE A 33 4.33 -8.04 -13.35
CA PHE A 33 3.78 -7.74 -14.67
C PHE A 33 4.07 -8.89 -15.63
N ASN A 34 3.49 -10.04 -15.31
CA ASN A 34 3.49 -11.25 -16.15
C ASN A 34 2.04 -11.70 -16.39
N PHE A 35 1.82 -12.68 -17.28
CA PHE A 35 0.47 -13.12 -17.65
C PHE A 35 -0.26 -13.96 -16.57
N ASN A 36 0.32 -14.11 -15.37
CA ASN A 36 -0.28 -14.82 -14.26
C ASN A 36 -1.00 -13.87 -13.30
N SER A 37 -1.94 -14.44 -12.55
CA SER A 37 -2.61 -13.75 -11.45
C SER A 37 -1.74 -13.73 -10.20
N HIS A 38 -1.89 -12.69 -9.39
CA HIS A 38 -1.13 -12.50 -8.16
C HIS A 38 -2.05 -12.22 -6.97
N LEU A 39 -1.66 -12.67 -5.78
CA LEU A 39 -2.37 -12.33 -4.55
C LEU A 39 -1.80 -11.03 -3.97
N LEU A 40 -2.64 -10.01 -3.93
CA LEU A 40 -2.30 -8.69 -3.41
C LEU A 40 -2.92 -8.53 -2.04
N GLN A 41 -2.12 -8.18 -1.05
CA GLN A 41 -2.57 -7.64 0.22
C GLN A 41 -2.57 -6.12 0.12
N MET A 42 -3.64 -5.47 0.54
CA MET A 42 -3.72 -4.01 0.62
C MET A 42 -4.14 -3.58 2.02
N THR A 43 -3.54 -2.51 2.51
CA THR A 43 -3.98 -1.77 3.68
C THR A 43 -4.14 -0.31 3.32
N ALA A 44 -5.27 0.29 3.66
CA ALA A 44 -5.52 1.72 3.51
C ALA A 44 -5.81 2.32 4.89
N VAL A 45 -5.08 3.37 5.25
CA VAL A 45 -5.30 4.15 6.46
C VAL A 45 -5.80 5.52 6.04
N MET A 46 -7.05 5.80 6.34
CA MET A 46 -7.73 7.01 5.91
C MET A 46 -7.45 8.16 6.87
N ARG A 47 -7.50 9.40 6.36
CA ARG A 47 -7.32 10.61 7.18
C ARG A 47 -8.38 10.79 8.27
N ASN A 48 -9.52 10.10 8.15
CA ASN A 48 -10.56 10.06 9.18
C ASN A 48 -10.33 8.96 10.25
N GLY A 49 -9.21 8.24 10.18
CA GLY A 49 -8.84 7.19 11.13
C GLY A 49 -9.33 5.77 10.78
N GLN A 50 -10.15 5.61 9.75
CA GLN A 50 -10.61 4.29 9.31
C GLN A 50 -9.47 3.49 8.67
N VAL A 51 -9.42 2.20 8.97
CA VAL A 51 -8.43 1.28 8.37
C VAL A 51 -9.16 0.21 7.58
N PHE A 52 -8.77 0.07 6.32
CA PHE A 52 -9.26 -0.97 5.44
C PHE A 52 -8.15 -1.97 5.12
N TYR A 53 -8.49 -3.24 5.18
CA TYR A 53 -7.59 -4.34 4.83
C TYR A 53 -8.28 -5.25 3.83
N THR A 54 -7.52 -5.76 2.86
CA THR A 54 -8.03 -6.78 1.95
C THR A 54 -6.90 -7.64 1.43
N ARG A 55 -7.29 -8.81 0.95
CA ARG A 55 -6.41 -9.75 0.30
C ARG A 55 -7.15 -10.43 -0.84
N GLN A 56 -6.70 -10.16 -2.06
CA GLN A 56 -7.47 -10.43 -3.26
C GLN A 56 -6.55 -10.75 -4.42
N THR A 57 -7.06 -11.56 -5.33
CA THR A 57 -6.38 -11.85 -6.59
C THR A 57 -6.47 -10.64 -7.51
N ILE A 58 -5.32 -10.14 -7.95
CA ILE A 58 -5.20 -9.20 -9.06
C ILE A 58 -4.71 -9.93 -10.31
N THR A 59 -5.17 -9.47 -11.46
CA THR A 59 -4.97 -10.09 -12.76
C THR A 59 -4.40 -9.06 -13.74
N PRO A 60 -3.57 -9.48 -14.70
CA PRO A 60 -3.08 -8.61 -15.75
C PRO A 60 -4.23 -8.19 -16.68
N PHE A 61 -4.35 -6.89 -16.94
CA PHE A 61 -5.19 -6.34 -17.98
C PHE A 61 -4.33 -6.03 -19.21
N ASN A 62 -4.64 -6.68 -20.33
CA ASN A 62 -3.80 -6.66 -21.52
C ASN A 62 -4.40 -5.78 -22.62
N VAL A 63 -3.54 -5.11 -23.37
CA VAL A 63 -3.87 -4.44 -24.64
C VAL A 63 -2.98 -5.03 -25.72
N GLY A 64 -3.52 -5.97 -26.48
CA GLY A 64 -2.73 -6.79 -27.41
C GLY A 64 -1.73 -7.68 -26.66
N PRO A 65 -0.45 -7.73 -27.07
CA PRO A 65 0.57 -8.57 -26.43
C PRO A 65 1.15 -7.95 -25.15
N ASN A 66 0.73 -6.73 -24.77
CA ASN A 66 1.33 -5.99 -23.67
C ASN A 66 0.40 -5.95 -22.45
N ILE A 67 0.96 -6.13 -21.27
CA ILE A 67 0.25 -5.92 -20.00
C ILE A 67 0.22 -4.41 -19.72
N LEU A 68 -0.98 -3.83 -19.67
CA LEU A 68 -1.16 -2.40 -19.41
C LEU A 68 -1.10 -2.10 -17.90
N MET A 69 -1.77 -2.92 -17.09
CA MET A 69 -1.90 -2.73 -15.65
C MET A 69 -2.28 -4.05 -14.96
N LEU A 70 -2.05 -4.12 -13.65
CA LEU A 70 -2.64 -5.15 -12.79
C LEU A 70 -3.93 -4.58 -12.17
N THR A 71 -5.00 -5.36 -12.22
CA THR A 71 -6.32 -4.94 -11.71
C THR A 71 -7.06 -6.06 -10.98
N ASN A 72 -8.04 -5.73 -10.16
CA ASN A 72 -8.96 -6.73 -9.62
C ASN A 72 -9.87 -7.25 -10.74
N GLY A 73 -9.98 -8.57 -10.91
CA GLY A 73 -10.84 -9.15 -11.95
C GLY A 73 -12.34 -9.05 -11.66
N ASN A 74 -12.73 -8.95 -10.38
CA ASN A 74 -14.11 -8.93 -9.90
C ASN A 74 -14.27 -7.96 -8.71
N SER A 75 -15.52 -7.71 -8.29
CA SER A 75 -15.80 -7.09 -7.00
C SER A 75 -15.30 -7.96 -5.85
N PHE A 76 -14.90 -7.34 -4.75
CA PHE A 76 -14.48 -8.03 -3.54
C PHE A 76 -14.69 -7.14 -2.31
N ASP A 77 -14.74 -7.78 -1.14
CA ASP A 77 -14.92 -7.08 0.13
C ASP A 77 -13.58 -6.64 0.74
N VAL A 78 -13.60 -5.51 1.44
CA VAL A 78 -12.56 -5.15 2.41
C VAL A 78 -13.08 -5.38 3.82
N LEU A 79 -12.14 -5.62 4.70
CA LEU A 79 -12.30 -5.66 6.14
C LEU A 79 -12.04 -4.25 6.70
N CYS A 80 -13.01 -3.70 7.42
CA CYS A 80 -12.91 -2.38 8.05
C CYS A 80 -12.64 -2.49 9.55
N SER A 81 -11.74 -1.66 10.07
CA SER A 81 -11.67 -1.29 11.48
C SER A 81 -12.19 0.14 11.62
N ASP A 82 -13.27 0.29 12.37
CA ASP A 82 -14.15 1.45 12.31
C ASP A 82 -13.98 2.47 13.43
N ASN A 83 -13.17 2.21 14.49
CA ASN A 83 -12.64 3.27 15.40
C ASN A 83 -11.85 2.82 16.66
N ASN A 84 -11.38 1.57 16.77
CA ASN A 84 -10.55 1.25 17.94
C ASN A 84 -9.10 1.64 17.67
N LYS A 85 -8.64 2.73 18.32
CA LYS A 85 -7.22 3.14 18.37
C LYS A 85 -6.34 1.89 18.36
N CYS A 86 -5.46 1.74 17.38
CA CYS A 86 -4.54 0.61 17.33
C CYS A 86 -3.77 0.57 18.66
N VAL A 87 -4.07 -0.41 19.51
CA VAL A 87 -3.42 -0.55 20.82
C VAL A 87 -2.20 -1.42 20.58
N ASN A 88 -1.02 -0.86 20.84
CA ASN A 88 0.24 -1.56 20.64
C ASN A 88 0.23 -2.89 21.41
N GLY A 89 0.45 -4.02 20.70
CA GLY A 89 0.39 -5.36 21.28
C GLY A 89 -0.99 -6.05 21.33
N ALA A 90 -2.05 -5.43 20.79
CA ALA A 90 -3.38 -6.04 20.70
C ALA A 90 -3.71 -6.45 19.25
N SER A 91 -4.10 -7.71 19.05
CA SER A 91 -4.70 -8.16 17.80
C SER A 91 -6.11 -7.57 17.69
N GLN A 92 -6.33 -6.66 16.73
CA GLN A 92 -7.66 -6.14 16.46
C GLN A 92 -8.35 -6.96 15.38
N THR A 93 -9.52 -7.51 15.73
CA THR A 93 -10.39 -8.19 14.78
C THR A 93 -11.04 -7.15 13.87
N PHE A 94 -10.77 -7.23 12.58
CA PHE A 94 -11.56 -6.51 11.59
C PHE A 94 -13.00 -7.02 11.67
N SER A 95 -13.93 -6.12 12.00
CA SER A 95 -15.28 -6.50 12.44
C SER A 95 -16.30 -6.53 11.31
N THR A 96 -16.08 -5.72 10.26
CA THR A 96 -17.10 -5.49 9.22
C THR A 96 -16.54 -5.70 7.82
N LYS A 97 -17.21 -6.56 7.04
CA LYS A 97 -17.01 -6.68 5.60
C LYS A 97 -17.84 -5.66 4.87
N ILE A 98 -17.20 -4.90 3.99
CA ILE A 98 -17.83 -3.90 3.14
C ILE A 98 -17.37 -4.12 1.71
N ASN A 99 -18.31 -4.08 0.78
CA ASN A 99 -17.99 -4.20 -0.64
C ASN A 99 -17.06 -3.06 -1.05
N SER A 100 -15.93 -3.40 -1.67
CA SER A 100 -14.87 -2.46 -1.97
C SER A 100 -14.99 -1.83 -3.35
N PHE A 101 -15.55 -2.54 -4.35
CA PHE A 101 -15.57 -2.10 -5.74
C PHE A 101 -16.81 -2.63 -6.49
N PHE A 102 -17.42 -1.81 -7.35
CA PHE A 102 -18.53 -2.26 -8.21
C PHE A 102 -18.05 -2.99 -9.47
N ASP A 103 -16.81 -2.77 -9.92
CA ASP A 103 -16.30 -3.23 -11.22
C ASP A 103 -14.93 -3.92 -11.15
N ALA A 104 -14.52 -4.48 -12.29
CA ALA A 104 -13.26 -5.17 -12.52
C ALA A 104 -12.04 -4.20 -12.70
N LYS A 105 -12.15 -2.94 -12.25
CA LYS A 105 -11.11 -1.90 -12.42
C LYS A 105 -10.98 -0.98 -11.21
N GLY A 106 -11.36 -1.49 -10.05
CA GLY A 106 -11.33 -0.80 -8.78
C GLY A 106 -9.91 -0.43 -8.30
N ILE A 107 -8.95 -1.33 -8.51
CA ILE A 107 -7.52 -1.09 -8.27
C ILE A 107 -6.80 -1.19 -9.61
N ASN A 108 -6.09 -0.15 -10.02
CA ASN A 108 -5.23 -0.20 -11.20
C ASN A 108 -3.81 0.13 -10.80
N ILE A 109 -2.91 -0.85 -10.90
CA ILE A 109 -1.47 -0.68 -10.64
C ILE A 109 -0.74 -0.76 -11.97
N TYR A 110 0.02 0.28 -12.32
CA TYR A 110 0.76 0.38 -13.57
C TYR A 110 2.23 -0.07 -13.38
N PRO A 111 2.92 -0.51 -14.46
CA PRO A 111 4.30 -0.99 -14.36
C PRO A 111 5.27 0.03 -13.76
N ASN A 112 5.02 1.33 -13.98
CA ASN A 112 5.82 2.42 -13.45
C ASN A 112 5.53 2.78 -11.98
N GLY A 113 4.64 2.04 -11.30
CA GLY A 113 4.26 2.30 -9.92
C GLY A 113 3.14 3.33 -9.74
N GLN A 114 2.57 3.88 -10.81
CA GLN A 114 1.34 4.67 -10.68
C GLN A 114 0.19 3.78 -10.21
N VAL A 115 -0.68 4.31 -9.36
CA VAL A 115 -1.87 3.63 -8.85
C VAL A 115 -3.10 4.54 -8.96
N ASN A 116 -4.20 3.97 -9.47
CA ASN A 116 -5.54 4.57 -9.41
C ASN A 116 -6.48 3.63 -8.62
N LEU A 117 -7.12 4.15 -7.58
CA LEU A 117 -8.03 3.41 -6.72
C LEU A 117 -9.42 4.08 -6.71
N TYR A 118 -10.47 3.29 -6.94
CA TYR A 118 -11.87 3.75 -7.02
C TYR A 118 -12.78 3.04 -6.00
N PRO A 119 -12.49 3.09 -4.69
CA PRO A 119 -13.21 2.28 -3.73
C PRO A 119 -14.59 2.86 -3.41
N LEU A 120 -15.51 2.00 -2.96
CA LEU A 120 -16.85 2.42 -2.50
C LEU A 120 -16.84 3.06 -1.12
N TRP A 121 -15.85 2.69 -0.30
CA TRP A 121 -15.61 3.23 1.03
C TRP A 121 -14.75 4.52 1.01
N ARG A 122 -14.55 5.13 -0.16
CA ARG A 122 -13.87 6.41 -0.28
C ARG A 122 -14.53 7.48 0.59
N ILE A 123 -13.73 8.42 1.07
CA ILE A 123 -14.25 9.63 1.70
C ILE A 123 -15.04 10.40 0.64
N PRO A 124 -16.26 10.90 0.91
CA PRO A 124 -17.11 11.52 -0.12
C PRO A 124 -16.46 12.68 -0.90
N ALA A 125 -15.52 13.40 -0.27
CA ALA A 125 -14.76 14.48 -0.91
C ALA A 125 -13.64 13.99 -1.86
N ASP A 126 -13.30 12.70 -1.84
CA ASP A 126 -12.23 12.10 -2.62
C ASP A 126 -12.82 11.07 -3.59
N PRO A 127 -13.28 11.47 -4.79
CA PRO A 127 -13.94 10.55 -5.72
C PRO A 127 -12.99 9.46 -6.26
N VAL A 128 -11.68 9.68 -6.21
CA VAL A 128 -10.62 8.77 -6.67
C VAL A 128 -9.33 9.04 -5.91
N TYR A 129 -8.57 7.98 -5.60
CA TYR A 129 -7.21 8.09 -5.09
C TYR A 129 -6.23 7.82 -6.22
N ARG A 130 -5.34 8.79 -6.49
CA ARG A 130 -4.27 8.67 -7.49
C ARG A 130 -2.94 9.01 -6.86
N PHE A 131 -1.97 8.11 -6.96
CA PHE A 131 -0.66 8.28 -6.35
C PHE A 131 0.40 7.43 -7.05
N ASN A 132 1.67 7.71 -6.75
CA ASN A 132 2.78 6.86 -7.13
C ASN A 132 3.21 6.05 -5.92
N LEU A 133 3.58 4.80 -6.15
CA LEU A 133 4.19 3.96 -5.14
C LEU A 133 5.62 4.45 -4.85
N THR A 134 5.98 4.33 -3.59
CA THR A 134 7.34 4.34 -3.09
C THR A 134 7.76 2.88 -2.97
N CYS A 135 8.80 2.53 -3.71
CA CYS A 135 9.35 1.18 -3.73
C CYS A 135 10.69 1.16 -3.00
N SER A 136 10.98 0.06 -2.31
CA SER A 136 12.26 -0.17 -1.63
C SER A 136 12.88 -1.45 -2.17
N PRO A 137 14.20 -1.48 -2.43
CA PRO A 137 14.85 -2.68 -2.97
C PRO A 137 14.94 -3.80 -1.93
N THR A 138 14.69 -3.51 -0.66
CA THR A 138 14.78 -4.47 0.45
C THR A 138 13.41 -4.81 1.05
N SER A 139 12.32 -4.35 0.46
CA SER A 139 10.97 -4.57 0.99
C SER A 139 10.02 -4.99 -0.11
N ASN A 140 9.16 -5.97 0.20
CA ASN A 140 8.02 -6.35 -0.63
C ASN A 140 6.76 -5.53 -0.30
N VAL A 141 6.90 -4.44 0.44
CA VAL A 141 5.84 -3.49 0.77
C VAL A 141 6.02 -2.23 -0.07
N PHE A 142 5.00 -1.93 -0.86
CA PHE A 142 4.91 -0.75 -1.71
C PHE A 142 3.88 0.18 -1.09
N TYR A 143 4.18 1.47 -0.96
CA TYR A 143 3.23 2.38 -0.31
C TYR A 143 3.13 3.72 -1.02
N GLY A 144 2.04 4.44 -0.80
CA GLY A 144 1.84 5.77 -1.37
C GLY A 144 0.83 6.57 -0.57
N PHE A 145 0.76 7.85 -0.89
CA PHE A 145 -0.13 8.79 -0.22
C PHE A 145 -1.01 9.50 -1.23
N ALA A 146 -2.30 9.66 -0.90
CA ALA A 146 -3.24 10.42 -1.72
C ALA A 146 -4.27 11.12 -0.82
N GLN A 147 -4.38 12.44 -0.94
CA GLN A 147 -5.31 13.25 -0.14
C GLN A 147 -5.16 12.98 1.38
N GLU A 148 -3.93 12.93 1.88
CA GLU A 148 -3.58 12.63 3.29
C GLU A 148 -3.95 11.21 3.76
N ASN A 149 -4.42 10.35 2.87
CA ASN A 149 -4.61 8.92 3.14
C ASN A 149 -3.35 8.16 2.78
N TYR A 150 -3.06 7.10 3.53
CA TYR A 150 -1.93 6.20 3.32
C TYR A 150 -2.41 4.86 2.74
N PHE A 151 -1.69 4.35 1.76
CA PHE A 151 -1.97 3.06 1.13
C PHE A 151 -0.71 2.22 1.11
N ALA A 152 -0.82 0.95 1.51
CA ALA A 152 0.24 -0.05 1.44
C ALA A 152 -0.23 -1.29 0.70
N PHE A 153 0.66 -1.87 -0.09
CA PHE A 153 0.46 -3.02 -0.93
C PHE A 153 1.60 -4.01 -0.72
N SER A 154 1.28 -5.30 -0.69
CA SER A 154 2.29 -6.35 -0.70
C SER A 154 1.80 -7.53 -1.54
N PHE A 155 2.63 -7.99 -2.46
CA PHE A 155 2.38 -9.21 -3.19
C PHE A 155 2.82 -10.38 -2.32
N VAL A 156 1.87 -11.25 -1.98
CA VAL A 156 2.07 -12.30 -0.98
C VAL A 156 1.90 -13.69 -1.60
N ASN A 157 2.72 -14.63 -1.17
CA ASN A 157 2.61 -16.04 -1.56
C ASN A 157 1.95 -16.82 -0.39
N GLY A 158 0.90 -17.59 -0.65
CA GLY A 158 0.30 -18.51 0.34
C GLY A 158 -1.02 -18.04 0.95
N THR A 159 -1.38 -18.51 2.15
CA THR A 159 -2.65 -18.19 2.85
C THR A 159 -2.47 -17.34 4.12
N THR A 160 -1.26 -16.98 4.51
CA THR A 160 -0.99 -16.26 5.77
C THR A 160 -1.70 -14.89 5.83
N VAL A 161 -2.74 -14.83 6.65
CA VAL A 161 -3.42 -13.61 7.07
C VAL A 161 -2.93 -13.31 8.49
N GLY A 162 -2.52 -12.07 8.75
CA GLY A 162 -2.13 -11.62 10.08
C GLY A 162 -0.62 -11.45 10.25
N SER A 163 -0.08 -10.33 9.75
CA SER A 163 0.92 -9.65 10.57
C SER A 163 0.15 -8.78 11.55
N SER A 164 0.56 -8.83 12.82
CA SER A 164 0.13 -7.89 13.85
C SER A 164 0.43 -6.46 13.37
N CYS A 165 -0.50 -5.54 13.64
CA CYS A 165 -0.23 -4.11 13.54
C CYS A 165 0.99 -3.71 14.37
#